data_AF-D3S304-F1
#
_entry.id   AF-D3S304-F1
#
_cell.length_a   1.000
_cell.length_b   1.000
_cell.length_c   1.000
_cell.angle_alpha   90.00
_cell.angle_beta   90.00
_cell.angle_gamma   90.00
#
_symmetry.space_group_name_H-M   'P 1'
#
loop_
_entity.id
_entity.type
_entity.pdbx_description
1 polymer ?
#
loop_
_entity_poly.entity_id
_entity_poly.type
_entity_poly.pdbx_seq_one_letter_code
_entity_poly.pdbx_strand_id
1 'polypeptide(L)'
;MQGVVNSFLGKTTTLPVAVTVRFRNERKKIYVSFGELRIPKHAKIDEAEMEKLGEKYSCRIAETGNMWVVVPQGVLKIIREEGVLCSEIDEHTKILRGWFEKHGVKLIKEFFERGWF
;
A
#
# COMPACT_ATOMS: atom_id res chain seq x y z
N MET A 1 11.76 3.12 -9.13
CA MET A 1 11.15 2.89 -7.79
C MET A 1 11.24 4.11 -6.87
N GLN A 2 12.22 5.02 -7.01
CA GLN A 2 12.38 6.18 -6.13
C GLN A 2 11.09 7.02 -5.97
N GLY A 3 10.39 7.33 -7.07
CA GLY A 3 9.14 8.11 -7.02
C GLY A 3 8.00 7.43 -6.25
N VAL A 4 7.89 6.09 -6.34
CA VAL A 4 6.88 5.29 -5.62
C VAL A 4 7.09 5.39 -4.12
N VAL A 5 8.35 5.18 -3.69
CA VAL A 5 8.72 5.26 -2.28
C VAL A 5 8.54 6.69 -1.78
N ASN A 6 8.95 7.70 -2.54
CA ASN A 6 8.79 9.11 -2.13
C ASN A 6 7.31 9.50 -1.94
N SER A 7 6.41 9.02 -2.80
CA SER A 7 4.96 9.24 -2.61
C SER A 7 4.41 8.53 -1.41
N PHE A 8 4.85 7.29 -1.18
CA PHE A 8 4.46 6.55 0.02
C PHE A 8 4.96 7.20 1.31
N LEU A 9 6.10 7.90 1.26
CA LEU A 9 6.70 8.63 2.37
C LEU A 9 6.21 10.09 2.48
N GLY A 10 5.26 10.53 1.64
CA GLY A 10 4.72 11.90 1.70
C GLY A 10 5.67 12.97 1.18
N LYS A 11 6.76 12.60 0.50
CA LYS A 11 7.78 13.52 -0.05
C LYS A 11 7.44 14.05 -1.45
N THR A 12 6.19 13.93 -1.87
CA THR A 12 5.71 14.43 -3.17
C THR A 12 4.51 15.32 -2.93
N THR A 13 4.46 16.45 -3.64
CA THR A 13 3.41 17.47 -3.49
C THR A 13 2.10 17.07 -4.18
N THR A 14 2.15 16.18 -5.17
CA THR A 14 0.98 15.65 -5.88
C THR A 14 0.71 14.21 -5.45
N LEU A 15 -0.38 14.00 -4.71
CA LEU A 15 -0.87 12.68 -4.30
C LEU A 15 -2.35 12.53 -4.69
N PRO A 16 -2.81 11.31 -5.05
CA PRO A 16 -2.04 10.08 -5.20
C PRO A 16 -1.20 10.06 -6.49
N VAL A 17 -0.05 9.38 -6.47
CA VAL A 17 0.76 9.13 -7.67
C VAL A 17 0.34 7.83 -8.33
N ALA A 18 -0.03 7.88 -9.61
CA ALA A 18 -0.30 6.70 -10.41
C ALA A 18 1.00 6.02 -10.85
N VAL A 19 1.18 4.77 -10.45
CA VAL A 19 2.37 3.96 -10.72
C VAL A 19 1.99 2.80 -11.62
N THR A 20 2.67 2.68 -12.76
CA THR A 20 2.51 1.50 -13.62
C THR A 20 3.42 0.39 -13.12
N VAL A 21 2.82 -0.71 -12.70
CA VAL A 21 3.54 -1.94 -12.34
C VAL A 21 3.50 -2.89 -13.53
N ARG A 22 4.64 -3.50 -13.83
CA ARG A 22 4.80 -4.47 -14.91
C ARG A 22 5.01 -5.86 -14.32
N PHE A 23 4.17 -6.82 -14.72
CA PHE A 23 4.32 -8.21 -14.32
C PHE A 23 3.94 -9.12 -15.50
N ARG A 24 4.83 -10.05 -15.88
CA ARG A 24 4.60 -11.03 -16.96
C ARG A 24 3.96 -10.44 -18.24
N ASN A 25 4.50 -9.33 -18.73
CA ASN A 25 4.01 -8.54 -19.89
C ASN A 25 2.71 -7.75 -19.71
N GLU A 26 2.02 -7.87 -18.57
CA GLU A 26 0.90 -7.00 -18.24
C GLU A 26 1.35 -5.69 -17.60
N ARG A 27 0.62 -4.62 -17.91
CA ARG A 27 0.80 -3.30 -17.32
C ARG A 27 -0.47 -2.95 -16.58
N LYS A 28 -0.34 -2.70 -15.29
CA LYS A 28 -1.46 -2.33 -14.45
C LYS A 28 -1.09 -1.13 -13.60
N LYS A 29 -2.06 -0.27 -13.32
CA LYS A 29 -1.85 0.97 -12.56
C LYS A 29 -2.27 0.77 -11.11
N ILE A 30 -1.38 1.06 -10.18
CA ILE A 30 -1.73 1.26 -8.77
C ILE A 30 -1.59 2.74 -8.44
N TYR A 31 -2.21 3.17 -7.35
CA TYR A 31 -2.11 4.54 -6.87
C TYR A 31 -1.44 4.53 -5.50
N VAL A 32 -0.49 5.42 -5.31
CA VAL A 32 0.31 5.50 -4.09
C VAL A 32 0.08 6.86 -3.44
N SER A 33 -0.44 6.81 -2.23
CA SER A 33 -0.64 7.96 -1.35
C SER A 33 0.31 7.86 -0.17
N PHE A 34 0.34 8.90 0.67
CA PHE A 34 1.12 8.89 1.89
C PHE A 34 0.61 7.80 2.85
N GLY A 35 1.44 6.77 3.10
CA GLY A 35 1.10 5.64 3.97
C GLY A 35 0.02 4.69 3.44
N GLU A 36 -0.37 4.80 2.17
CA GLU A 36 -1.48 4.02 1.62
C GLU A 36 -1.21 3.60 0.17
N LEU A 37 -1.60 2.37 -0.17
CA LEU A 37 -1.66 1.88 -1.55
C LEU A 37 -3.11 1.66 -1.94
N ARG A 38 -3.48 2.09 -3.15
CA ARG A 38 -4.79 1.79 -3.75
C ARG A 38 -4.60 0.95 -4.99
N ILE A 39 -5.16 -0.24 -4.97
CA ILE A 39 -5.01 -1.24 -6.02
C ILE A 39 -6.40 -1.46 -6.66
N PRO A 40 -6.59 -1.18 -7.96
CA PRO A 40 -7.82 -1.52 -8.67
C PRO A 40 -8.27 -2.95 -8.43
N LYS A 41 -9.57 -3.12 -8.17
CA LYS A 41 -10.22 -4.41 -7.97
C LYS A 41 -10.72 -4.95 -9.31
N HIS A 42 -10.37 -6.19 -9.63
CA HIS A 42 -10.88 -6.89 -10.83
C HIS A 42 -11.63 -8.19 -10.51
N ALA A 43 -11.45 -8.74 -9.32
CA ALA A 43 -12.17 -9.91 -8.84
C ALA A 43 -12.77 -9.64 -7.46
N LYS A 44 -13.89 -10.30 -7.15
CA LYS A 44 -14.39 -10.39 -5.78
C LYS A 44 -13.53 -11.43 -5.05
N ILE A 45 -12.96 -11.03 -3.93
CA ILE A 45 -12.07 -11.87 -3.13
C ILE A 45 -12.74 -12.13 -1.80
N ASP A 46 -12.52 -13.31 -1.25
CA ASP A 46 -13.01 -13.67 0.07
C ASP A 46 -12.36 -12.81 1.16
N GLU A 47 -13.17 -12.37 2.13
CA GLU A 47 -12.71 -11.49 3.21
C GLU A 47 -11.67 -12.21 4.08
N ALA A 48 -11.84 -13.51 4.32
CA ALA A 48 -10.88 -14.29 5.10
C ALA A 48 -9.53 -14.45 4.38
N GLU A 49 -9.51 -14.50 3.04
CA GLU A 49 -8.26 -14.46 2.28
C GLU A 49 -7.57 -13.10 2.38
N MET A 50 -8.35 -12.01 2.32
CA MET A 50 -7.82 -10.65 2.50
C MET A 50 -7.23 -10.43 3.90
N GLU A 51 -7.90 -10.95 4.94
CA GLU A 51 -7.41 -10.88 6.32
C GLU A 51 -6.08 -11.62 6.48
N LYS A 52 -5.99 -12.88 6.01
CA LYS A 52 -4.74 -13.66 6.01
C LYS A 52 -3.61 -12.95 5.27
N LEU A 53 -3.93 -12.28 4.15
CA LEU A 53 -2.95 -11.49 3.41
C LEU A 53 -2.50 -10.26 4.21
N GLY A 54 -3.45 -9.56 4.85
CA GLY A 54 -3.19 -8.45 5.75
C GLY A 54 -2.22 -8.83 6.86
N GLU A 55 -2.46 -9.96 7.54
CA GLU A 55 -1.60 -10.50 8.58
C GLU A 55 -0.19 -10.81 8.04
N LYS A 56 -0.09 -11.56 6.93
CA LYS A 56 1.17 -11.95 6.28
C LYS A 56 2.06 -10.75 5.96
N TYR A 57 1.47 -9.63 5.57
CA TYR A 57 2.19 -8.41 5.16
C TYR A 57 2.13 -7.27 6.18
N SER A 58 1.62 -7.53 7.40
CA SER A 58 1.48 -6.53 8.46
C SER A 58 0.78 -5.26 7.98
N CYS A 59 -0.38 -5.43 7.35
CA CYS A 59 -1.22 -4.35 6.84
C CYS A 59 -2.70 -4.66 7.05
N ARG A 60 -3.53 -3.63 6.95
CA ARG A 60 -4.96 -3.75 6.78
C ARG A 60 -5.27 -3.59 5.30
N ILE A 61 -6.12 -4.47 4.78
CA ILE A 61 -6.64 -4.38 3.42
C ILE A 61 -8.14 -4.20 3.56
N ALA A 62 -8.67 -3.12 2.97
CA ALA A 62 -10.08 -2.80 2.99
C ALA A 62 -10.60 -2.59 1.57
N GLU A 63 -11.84 -2.99 1.33
CA GLU A 63 -12.53 -2.65 0.10
C GLU A 63 -13.07 -1.22 0.17
N THR A 64 -12.89 -0.44 -0.89
CA THR A 64 -13.52 0.88 -1.05
C THR A 64 -13.89 1.08 -2.50
N GLY A 65 -15.17 0.86 -2.83
CA GLY A 65 -15.67 0.92 -4.19
C GLY A 65 -14.96 -0.10 -5.10
N ASN A 66 -14.31 0.37 -6.16
CA ASN A 66 -13.56 -0.45 -7.10
C ASN A 66 -12.06 -0.58 -6.76
N MET A 67 -11.68 -0.33 -5.51
CA MET A 67 -10.28 -0.33 -5.05
C MET A 67 -10.11 -1.16 -3.79
N TRP A 68 -8.99 -1.87 -3.72
CA TRP A 68 -8.40 -2.34 -2.47
C TRP A 68 -7.50 -1.26 -1.90
N VAL A 69 -7.77 -0.86 -0.67
CA VAL A 69 -6.99 0.12 0.08
C VAL A 69 -6.14 -0.62 1.10
N VAL A 70 -4.82 -0.49 0.96
CA VAL A 70 -3.83 -1.12 1.82
C VAL A 70 -3.19 -0.06 2.70
N VAL A 71 -3.29 -0.26 4.02
CA VAL A 71 -2.68 0.61 5.03
C VAL A 71 -1.78 -0.23 5.95
N PRO A 72 -0.49 0.07 6.10
CA PRO A 72 0.39 -0.65 7.02
C PRO A 72 -0.11 -0.59 8.46
N GLN A 73 0.08 -1.66 9.24
CA GLN A 73 -0.26 -1.64 10.67
C GLN A 73 0.53 -0.58 11.45
N GLY A 74 1.77 -0.31 11.05
CA GLY A 74 2.57 0.78 11.63
C GLY A 74 1.92 2.16 11.45
N VAL A 75 1.28 2.41 10.31
CA VAL A 75 0.53 3.66 10.06
C VAL A 75 -0.71 3.74 10.94
N LEU A 76 -1.48 2.64 11.03
CA LEU A 76 -2.66 2.59 11.89
C LEU A 76 -2.30 2.82 13.37
N LYS A 77 -1.16 2.28 13.81
CA LYS A 77 -0.64 2.48 15.16
C LYS A 77 -0.32 3.94 15.43
N ILE A 78 0.43 4.59 14.53
CA ILE A 78 0.76 6.03 14.62
C ILE A 78 -0.52 6.87 14.73
N ILE A 79 -1.47 6.67 13.82
CA ILE A 79 -2.73 7.45 13.82
C ILE A 79 -3.52 7.23 15.11
N ARG A 80 -3.53 6.00 15.65
CA ARG A 80 -4.24 5.69 16.89
C ARG A 80 -3.58 6.34 18.12
N GLU A 81 -2.26 6.38 18.17
CA GLU A 81 -1.50 6.84 19.35
C GLU A 81 -1.22 8.34 19.33
N GLU A 82 -0.99 8.91 18.15
CA GLU A 82 -0.55 10.29 17.96
C GLU A 82 -1.60 11.17 17.25
N GLY A 83 -2.66 10.56 16.70
CA GLY A 83 -3.75 11.25 16.01
C GLY A 83 -3.45 11.65 14.56
N VAL A 84 -2.17 11.66 14.14
CA VAL A 84 -1.77 12.12 12.80
C VAL A 84 -0.54 11.39 12.28
N LEU A 85 -0.56 11.05 10.98
CA LEU A 85 0.63 10.62 10.26
C LEU A 85 1.31 11.87 9.66
N CYS A 86 2.60 12.06 9.94
CA CYS A 86 3.36 13.24 9.52
C CYS A 86 4.67 12.84 8.83
N SER A 87 4.93 13.40 7.64
CA SER A 87 6.15 13.13 6.84
C SER A 87 7.41 13.81 7.37
N GLU A 88 7.25 14.86 8.18
CA GLU A 88 8.34 15.60 8.82
C GLU A 88 8.86 14.92 10.10
N ILE A 89 8.22 13.83 10.54
CA ILE A 89 8.66 13.02 11.68
C ILE A 89 9.47 11.84 11.15
N ASP A 90 10.74 11.75 11.57
CA ASP A 90 11.68 10.74 11.09
C ASP A 90 11.25 9.32 11.48
N GLU A 91 10.70 9.13 12.68
CA GLU A 91 10.17 7.86 13.14
C GLU A 91 9.05 7.34 12.23
N HIS A 92 8.11 8.21 11.85
CA HIS A 92 7.02 7.86 10.93
C HIS A 92 7.57 7.44 9.56
N THR A 93 8.48 8.23 9.03
CA THR A 93 9.13 7.97 7.75
C THR A 93 9.91 6.65 7.77
N LYS A 94 10.59 6.35 8.88
CA LYS A 94 11.33 5.10 9.08
C LYS A 94 10.40 3.89 9.13
N ILE A 95 9.26 3.99 9.82
CA ILE A 95 8.24 2.95 9.87
C ILE A 95 7.67 2.67 8.48
N LEU A 96 7.28 3.73 7.76
CA LEU A 96 6.74 3.61 6.40
C LEU A 96 7.75 2.99 5.44
N ARG A 97 9.00 3.47 5.45
CA ARG A 97 10.08 2.97 4.60
C ARG A 97 10.34 1.49 4.89
N GLY A 98 10.52 1.14 6.17
CA GLY A 98 10.80 -0.23 6.59
C GLY A 98 9.70 -1.20 6.18
N TRP A 99 8.43 -0.78 6.29
CA TRP A 99 7.32 -1.58 5.80
C TRP A 99 7.33 -1.74 4.28
N PHE A 100 7.52 -0.65 3.53
CA PHE A 100 7.46 -0.69 2.07
C PHE A 100 8.57 -1.57 1.47
N GLU A 101 9.79 -1.44 1.97
CA GLU A 101 10.95 -2.23 1.55
C GLU A 101 10.78 -3.72 1.87
N LYS A 102 10.19 -4.03 3.04
CA LYS A 102 10.00 -5.43 3.49
C LYS A 102 8.79 -6.12 2.85
N HIS A 103 7.67 -5.40 2.72
CA HIS A 103 6.35 -5.95 2.42
C HIS A 103 5.70 -5.37 1.16
N GLY A 104 5.78 -4.04 0.94
CA GLY A 104 5.00 -3.36 -0.10
C GLY A 104 5.14 -3.95 -1.50
N VAL A 105 6.37 -4.16 -1.97
CA VAL A 105 6.63 -4.74 -3.31
C VAL A 105 6.14 -6.19 -3.40
N LYS A 106 6.33 -6.98 -2.33
CA LYS A 106 5.92 -8.40 -2.29
C LYS A 106 4.40 -8.54 -2.27
N LEU A 107 3.70 -7.66 -1.55
CA LEU A 107 2.25 -7.62 -1.51
C LEU A 107 1.69 -7.32 -2.90
N ILE A 108 2.19 -6.27 -3.57
CA ILE A 108 1.76 -5.92 -4.93
C ILE A 108 1.93 -7.11 -5.86
N LYS A 109 3.09 -7.79 -5.80
CA LYS A 109 3.35 -9.01 -6.59
C LYS A 109 2.33 -10.11 -6.31
N GLU A 110 1.94 -10.31 -5.05
CA GLU A 110 0.95 -11.34 -4.70
C GLU A 110 -0.45 -11.01 -5.29
N PHE A 111 -0.86 -9.75 -5.30
CA PHE A 111 -2.10 -9.32 -5.98
C PHE A 111 -2.09 -9.67 -7.47
N PHE A 112 -0.94 -9.47 -8.15
CA PHE A 112 -0.77 -9.87 -9.54
C PHE A 112 -0.81 -11.39 -9.74
N GLU A 113 -0.06 -12.15 -8.94
CA GLU A 113 0.05 -13.61 -9.10
C GLU A 113 -1.29 -14.32 -8.87
N ARG A 114 -2.16 -13.73 -8.05
CA ARG A 114 -3.49 -14.26 -7.77
C ARG A 114 -4.56 -13.80 -8.76
N GLY A 115 -4.22 -12.96 -9.75
CA GLY A 115 -5.19 -12.42 -10.70
C GLY A 115 -6.24 -11.51 -10.04
N TRP A 116 -5.91 -10.95 -8.89
CA TRP A 116 -6.78 -10.03 -8.15
C TRP A 116 -6.69 -8.60 -8.68
N PHE A 117 -5.82 -8.41 -9.67
CA PHE A 117 -5.43 -7.15 -10.27
C PHE A 117 -5.59 -7.13 -11.79
#